data_AF-A0A2I0UZ21-F1
#
_entry.id   AF-A0A2I0UZ21-F1
#
_cell.length_a   1.000
_cell.length_b   1.000
_cell.length_c   1.000
_cell.angle_alpha   90.00
_cell.angle_beta   90.00
_cell.angle_gamma   90.00
#
_symmetry.space_group_name_H-M   'P 1'
#
loop_
_entity.id
_entity.type
_entity.pdbx_description
1 polymer ?
#
loop_
_entity_poly.entity_id
_entity_poly.type
_entity_poly.pdbx_seq_one_letter_code
_entity_poly.pdbx_strand_id
1 'polypeptide(L)'
;MTSLDMNICKQPRTEVAKKAKTRMAVESLIDQLLATKLIRNDRFFDQILYNKEIIWIQNGDVDGHLFAKAAVTDQLKTKTNSFMMYMPTNPIVYEVNGESYHLITRIDSTRAKPNLDRLSLEPKPVLSAARVNDVLCSIVMRFYETYIHDLAPQHDKLIAFVQQEYAQFIEAVQALNDYHFNWHPRGNGHELLLQLIDQLQILKSYPGKVLVDFTNTHDYVIVEPAYLVHSPTKKAVGAL
;
A
#
# COMPACT_ATOMS: atom_id res chain seq x y z
N MET A 1 -2.83 -5.51 -27.46
CA MET A 1 -3.84 -4.63 -26.84
C MET A 1 -3.10 -3.64 -25.97
N THR A 2 -3.10 -2.36 -26.35
CA THR A 2 -2.61 -1.27 -25.50
C THR A 2 -3.48 -1.24 -24.26
N SER A 3 -2.96 -1.74 -23.14
CA SER A 3 -3.59 -1.55 -21.83
C SER A 3 -3.81 -0.05 -21.67
N LEU A 4 -5.08 0.39 -21.61
CA LEU A 4 -5.36 1.75 -21.16
C LEU A 4 -4.72 1.90 -19.79
N ASP A 5 -3.84 2.89 -19.64
CA ASP A 5 -3.28 3.21 -18.33
C ASP A 5 -4.44 3.53 -17.39
N MET A 6 -4.63 2.67 -16.38
CA MET A 6 -5.66 2.88 -15.38
C MET A 6 -5.41 4.24 -14.70
N ASN A 7 -6.44 5.06 -14.57
CA ASN A 7 -6.35 6.30 -13.82
C ASN A 7 -6.94 6.10 -12.42
N ILE A 8 -6.21 6.52 -11.38
CA ILE A 8 -6.63 6.49 -9.99
C ILE A 8 -6.47 7.89 -9.42
N CYS A 9 -7.57 8.53 -9.06
CA CYS A 9 -7.60 9.90 -8.56
C CYS A 9 -8.38 10.00 -7.27
N LYS A 10 -7.81 10.61 -6.24
CA LYS A 10 -8.53 10.87 -4.99
C LYS A 10 -9.52 12.01 -5.16
N GLN A 11 -10.76 11.83 -4.71
CA GLN A 11 -11.74 12.91 -4.72
C GLN A 11 -11.48 13.89 -3.57
N PRO A 12 -11.63 15.21 -3.79
CA PRO A 12 -11.51 16.21 -2.74
C PRO A 12 -12.49 15.93 -1.61
N ARG A 13 -12.04 16.07 -0.36
CA ARG A 13 -12.91 15.93 0.81
C ARG A 13 -12.59 16.98 1.86
N THR A 14 -13.63 17.48 2.52
CA THR A 14 -13.48 18.33 3.71
C THR A 14 -13.32 17.43 4.93
N GLU A 15 -12.23 17.59 5.66
CA GLU A 15 -12.00 16.81 6.88
C GLU A 15 -12.86 17.35 8.04
N VAL A 16 -13.72 16.51 8.60
CA VAL A 16 -14.73 16.95 9.60
C VAL A 16 -14.29 16.62 11.05
N ALA A 17 -13.00 16.38 11.34
CA ALA A 17 -12.56 16.03 12.70
C ALA A 17 -11.17 16.57 13.10
N LYS A 18 -11.01 16.92 14.38
CA LYS A 18 -9.77 17.43 15.02
C LYS A 18 -8.70 16.35 15.32
N LYS A 19 -8.90 15.07 14.96
CA LYS A 19 -7.96 13.97 15.26
C LYS A 19 -7.79 13.05 14.06
N ALA A 20 -6.53 12.80 13.70
CA ALA A 20 -6.16 11.80 12.70
C ALA A 20 -6.73 10.43 13.10
N LYS A 21 -7.59 9.86 12.26
CA LYS A 21 -8.15 8.52 12.47
C LYS A 21 -7.15 7.48 11.94
N THR A 22 -7.16 6.26 12.48
CA THR A 22 -6.34 5.11 11.99
C THR A 22 -6.41 4.92 10.47
N ARG A 23 -7.61 5.05 9.89
CA ARG A 23 -7.82 4.99 8.44
C ARG A 23 -7.09 6.09 7.65
N MET A 24 -6.77 7.23 8.27
CA MET A 24 -6.02 8.31 7.63
C MET A 24 -4.54 7.93 7.48
N ALA A 25 -3.97 7.12 8.37
CA ALA A 25 -2.62 6.61 8.18
C ALA A 25 -2.56 5.70 6.94
N VAL A 26 -3.58 4.86 6.74
CA VAL A 26 -3.72 4.01 5.56
C VAL A 26 -3.96 4.85 4.30
N GLU A 27 -4.84 5.85 4.37
CA GLU A 27 -5.05 6.84 3.30
C GLU A 27 -3.75 7.54 2.89
N SER A 28 -3.00 8.08 3.87
CA SER A 28 -1.74 8.76 3.62
C SER A 28 -0.71 7.83 2.98
N LEU A 29 -0.63 6.57 3.41
CA LEU A 29 0.25 5.59 2.79
C LEU A 29 -0.16 5.32 1.33
N ILE A 30 -1.44 5.12 1.05
CA ILE A 30 -1.94 4.91 -0.32
C ILE A 30 -1.61 6.12 -1.20
N ASP A 31 -1.88 7.33 -0.72
CA ASP A 31 -1.59 8.57 -1.45
C ASP A 31 -0.09 8.71 -1.73
N GLN A 32 0.75 8.38 -0.75
CA GLN A 32 2.20 8.37 -0.89
C GLN A 32 2.66 7.37 -1.95
N LEU A 33 2.17 6.13 -1.91
CA LEU A 33 2.55 5.11 -2.87
C LEU A 33 2.10 5.43 -4.29
N LEU A 34 0.88 5.96 -4.48
CA LEU A 34 0.39 6.45 -5.76
C LEU A 34 1.27 7.58 -6.31
N ALA A 35 1.74 8.49 -5.44
CA ALA A 35 2.60 9.60 -5.83
C ALA A 35 3.98 9.15 -6.32
N THR A 36 4.47 7.98 -5.89
CA THR A 36 5.78 7.47 -6.33
C THR A 36 5.82 7.18 -7.84
N LYS A 37 4.69 6.78 -8.45
CA LYS A 37 4.60 6.35 -9.86
C LYS A 37 5.61 5.25 -10.25
N LEU A 38 6.09 4.47 -9.27
CA LEU A 38 7.04 3.38 -9.48
C LEU A 38 6.37 2.10 -9.97
N ILE A 39 5.10 1.89 -9.61
CA ILE A 39 4.27 0.78 -10.08
C ILE A 39 3.17 1.37 -10.98
N ARG A 40 2.84 0.68 -12.07
CA ARG A 40 1.73 1.08 -12.96
C ARG A 40 0.40 0.97 -12.21
N ASN A 41 -0.53 1.89 -12.46
CA ASN A 41 -1.76 1.99 -11.67
C ASN A 41 -2.66 0.74 -11.68
N ASP A 42 -2.71 0.00 -12.79
CA ASP A 42 -3.44 -1.28 -12.87
C ASP A 42 -2.83 -2.33 -11.93
N ARG A 43 -1.50 -2.45 -11.92
CA ARG A 43 -0.75 -3.32 -11.01
C ARG A 43 -0.93 -2.88 -9.58
N PHE A 44 -0.86 -1.57 -9.31
CA PHE A 44 -1.12 -1.00 -7.99
C PHE A 44 -2.54 -1.33 -7.50
N PHE A 45 -3.53 -1.21 -8.39
CA PHE A 45 -4.91 -1.55 -8.07
C PHE A 45 -5.05 -3.04 -7.74
N ASP A 46 -4.57 -3.93 -8.59
CA ASP A 46 -4.75 -5.38 -8.43
C ASP A 46 -3.94 -5.94 -7.25
N GLN A 47 -2.68 -5.53 -7.12
CA GLN A 47 -1.74 -6.11 -6.15
C GLN A 47 -1.84 -5.48 -4.76
N ILE A 48 -2.45 -4.31 -4.63
CA ILE A 48 -2.55 -3.58 -3.35
C ILE A 48 -4.00 -3.23 -3.03
N LEU A 49 -4.67 -2.43 -3.87
CA LEU A 49 -6.00 -1.90 -3.52
C LEU A 49 -7.11 -2.97 -3.53
N TYR A 50 -6.97 -3.99 -4.37
CA TYR A 50 -7.92 -5.08 -4.56
C TYR A 50 -7.32 -6.46 -4.24
N ASN A 51 -6.29 -6.50 -3.38
CA ASN A 51 -5.63 -7.73 -2.96
C ASN A 51 -6.23 -8.30 -1.66
N LYS A 52 -6.65 -9.57 -1.71
CA LYS A 52 -7.22 -10.32 -0.59
C LYS A 52 -6.28 -10.50 0.60
N GLU A 53 -4.99 -10.50 0.35
CA GLU A 53 -3.95 -10.65 1.36
C GLU A 53 -3.76 -9.40 2.23
N ILE A 54 -4.25 -8.24 1.78
CA ILE A 54 -4.23 -7.01 2.58
C ILE A 54 -5.51 -6.92 3.41
N ILE A 55 -6.65 -6.87 2.74
CA ILE A 55 -7.97 -6.93 3.35
C ILE A 55 -8.90 -7.63 2.38
N TRP A 56 -9.67 -8.60 2.89
CA TRP A 56 -10.77 -9.20 2.18
C TRP A 56 -11.97 -9.32 3.12
N ILE A 57 -13.13 -8.87 2.65
CA ILE A 57 -14.41 -8.96 3.33
C ILE A 57 -15.39 -9.57 2.34
N GLN A 58 -16.17 -10.52 2.82
CA GLN A 58 -17.17 -11.21 2.01
C GLN A 58 -18.51 -11.15 2.73
N ASN A 59 -19.56 -10.78 2.00
CA ASN A 59 -20.94 -10.87 2.46
C ASN A 59 -21.81 -11.52 1.38
N GLY A 60 -22.13 -12.80 1.55
CA GLY A 60 -22.74 -13.61 0.49
C GLY A 60 -21.83 -13.62 -0.74
N ASP A 61 -22.37 -13.22 -1.89
CA ASP A 61 -21.65 -13.16 -3.17
C ASP A 61 -20.89 -11.83 -3.39
N VAL A 62 -20.91 -10.91 -2.43
CA VAL A 62 -20.29 -9.59 -2.56
C VAL A 62 -18.96 -9.55 -1.83
N ASP A 63 -17.89 -9.24 -2.57
CA ASP A 63 -16.54 -9.07 -2.07
C ASP A 63 -16.15 -7.58 -1.94
N GLY A 64 -15.44 -7.27 -0.86
CA GLY A 64 -14.81 -5.98 -0.60
C GLY A 64 -13.35 -6.18 -0.23
N HIS A 65 -12.47 -5.35 -0.78
CA HIS A 65 -11.03 -5.34 -0.47
C HIS A 65 -10.66 -4.00 0.14
N LEU A 66 -9.38 -3.67 0.29
CA LEU A 66 -8.95 -2.37 0.78
C LEU A 66 -9.73 -1.22 0.10
N PHE A 67 -9.97 -1.33 -1.21
CA PHE A 67 -10.97 -0.57 -1.95
C PHE A 67 -12.23 -1.40 -2.25
N ALA A 68 -13.39 -0.78 -2.03
CA ALA A 68 -14.68 -1.35 -2.41
C ALA A 68 -15.43 -0.39 -3.34
N LYS A 69 -16.05 -0.91 -4.41
CA LYS A 69 -16.88 -0.09 -5.32
C LYS A 69 -17.99 0.59 -4.53
N ALA A 70 -18.16 1.91 -4.72
CA ALA A 70 -19.19 2.71 -4.04
C ALA A 70 -20.58 2.07 -4.16
N ALA A 71 -20.92 1.59 -5.36
CA ALA A 71 -22.20 0.95 -5.69
C ALA A 71 -22.52 -0.31 -4.87
N VAL A 72 -21.52 -1.02 -4.36
CA VAL A 72 -21.72 -2.27 -3.57
C VAL A 72 -21.37 -2.08 -2.10
N THR A 73 -20.87 -0.92 -1.69
CA THR A 73 -20.51 -0.67 -0.28
C THR A 73 -21.69 -0.82 0.67
N ASP A 74 -22.91 -0.56 0.19
CA ASP A 74 -24.13 -0.77 0.95
C ASP A 74 -24.46 -2.24 1.20
N GLN A 75 -24.07 -3.12 0.28
CA GLN A 75 -24.27 -4.56 0.39
C GLN A 75 -23.18 -5.22 1.22
N LEU A 76 -21.97 -4.63 1.25
CA LEU A 76 -20.90 -5.04 2.16
C LEU A 76 -21.19 -4.70 3.62
N LYS A 77 -22.23 -3.90 3.91
CA LYS A 77 -22.70 -3.65 5.27
C LYS A 77 -23.22 -4.94 5.87
N THR A 78 -22.47 -5.49 6.81
CA THR A 78 -22.88 -6.63 7.61
C THR A 78 -23.30 -6.14 9.00
N LYS A 79 -24.37 -6.73 9.55
CA LYS A 79 -24.73 -6.56 10.96
C LYS A 79 -24.34 -7.82 11.71
N THR A 80 -23.34 -7.71 12.58
CA THR A 80 -22.95 -8.80 13.49
C THR A 80 -22.94 -8.25 14.91
N ASN A 81 -23.60 -8.95 15.84
CA ASN A 81 -23.70 -8.55 17.25
C ASN A 81 -24.23 -7.11 17.45
N SER A 82 -25.23 -6.70 16.67
CA SER A 82 -25.82 -5.34 16.69
C SER A 82 -24.88 -4.20 16.27
N PHE A 83 -23.69 -4.50 15.77
CA PHE A 83 -22.78 -3.51 15.18
C PHE A 83 -22.91 -3.50 13.66
N MET A 84 -23.15 -2.31 13.09
CA MET A 84 -23.09 -2.09 11.64
C MET A 84 -21.62 -2.04 11.23
N MET A 85 -21.18 -3.02 10.46
CA MET A 85 -19.88 -2.98 9.83
C MET A 85 -19.96 -2.08 8.58
N TYR A 86 -18.89 -1.31 8.33
CA TYR A 86 -18.61 -0.67 7.02
C TYR A 86 -19.32 0.63 6.60
N MET A 87 -19.90 1.43 7.50
CA MET A 87 -20.25 2.84 7.14
C MET A 87 -19.40 3.90 7.84
N PRO A 88 -18.65 4.71 7.08
CA PRO A 88 -18.28 6.04 7.52
C PRO A 88 -19.37 7.04 7.12
N THR A 89 -19.71 7.97 8.01
CA THR A 89 -20.53 9.16 7.68
C THR A 89 -19.82 10.11 6.68
N ASN A 90 -18.53 9.87 6.43
CA ASN A 90 -17.68 10.63 5.51
C ASN A 90 -16.60 9.67 4.93
N PRO A 91 -16.89 8.98 3.80
CA PRO A 91 -15.97 8.04 3.17
C PRO A 91 -14.77 8.78 2.53
N ILE A 92 -13.66 8.06 2.41
CA ILE A 92 -12.53 8.50 1.58
C ILE A 92 -12.75 7.86 0.21
N VAL A 93 -12.94 8.70 -0.81
CA VAL A 93 -13.36 8.26 -2.14
C VAL A 93 -12.22 8.45 -3.13
N TYR A 94 -11.99 7.42 -3.92
CA TYR A 94 -11.10 7.43 -5.07
C TYR A 94 -11.90 7.10 -6.31
N GLU A 95 -11.58 7.75 -7.42
CA GLU A 95 -12.11 7.45 -8.74
C GLU A 95 -11.09 6.60 -9.50
N VAL A 96 -11.53 5.43 -9.95
CA VAL A 96 -10.73 4.50 -10.75
C VAL A 96 -11.42 4.34 -12.10
N ASN A 97 -10.81 4.85 -13.17
CA ASN A 97 -11.40 4.89 -14.51
C ASN A 97 -12.84 5.44 -14.56
N GLY A 98 -13.15 6.46 -13.75
CA GLY A 98 -14.49 7.06 -13.67
C GLY A 98 -15.47 6.35 -12.71
N GLU A 99 -15.10 5.18 -12.18
CA GLU A 99 -15.90 4.50 -11.16
C GLU A 99 -15.46 4.93 -9.75
N SER A 100 -16.41 5.20 -8.85
CA SER A 100 -16.11 5.56 -7.47
C SER A 100 -15.84 4.32 -6.60
N TYR A 101 -14.74 4.36 -5.85
CA TYR A 101 -14.34 3.37 -4.86
C TYR A 101 -14.17 4.05 -3.50
N HIS A 102 -14.57 3.35 -2.44
CA HIS A 102 -14.36 3.79 -1.07
C HIS A 102 -13.17 3.02 -0.47
N LEU A 103 -12.25 3.74 0.18
CA LEU A 103 -11.29 3.11 1.09
C LEU A 103 -12.06 2.53 2.28
N ILE A 104 -11.81 1.27 2.62
CA ILE A 104 -12.45 0.63 3.77
C ILE A 104 -12.11 1.36 5.05
N THR A 105 -13.14 1.69 5.83
CA THR A 105 -13.00 2.57 7.00
C THR A 105 -13.05 1.86 8.35
N ARG A 106 -13.39 0.57 8.40
CA ARG A 106 -13.39 -0.21 9.64
C ARG A 106 -12.01 -0.82 9.89
N ILE A 107 -11.04 0.07 10.01
CA ILE A 107 -9.67 -0.23 10.39
C ILE A 107 -9.51 0.26 11.83
N ASP A 108 -9.46 -0.66 12.79
CA ASP A 108 -9.46 -0.34 14.22
C ASP A 108 -8.11 -0.70 14.86
N SER A 109 -7.92 -0.22 16.09
CA SER A 109 -6.82 -0.52 17.01
C SER A 109 -5.40 -0.23 16.49
N THR A 110 -4.80 0.84 17.01
CA THR A 110 -3.34 1.07 16.97
C THR A 110 -2.58 0.20 17.97
N ARG A 111 -3.29 -0.47 18.89
CA ARG A 111 -2.70 -1.12 20.07
C ARG A 111 -2.14 -2.51 19.78
N ALA A 112 -2.68 -3.18 18.76
CA ALA A 112 -2.24 -4.52 18.42
C ALA A 112 -0.99 -4.45 17.55
N LYS A 113 0.07 -5.15 17.96
CA LYS A 113 1.28 -5.28 17.13
C LYS A 113 0.99 -5.99 15.80
N PRO A 114 1.67 -5.62 14.71
CA PRO A 114 1.54 -6.34 13.44
C PRO A 114 2.00 -7.79 13.61
N ASN A 115 1.28 -8.73 13.01
CA ASN A 115 1.63 -10.15 13.02
C ASN A 115 2.09 -10.57 11.63
N LEU A 116 3.40 -10.51 11.38
CA LEU A 116 4.02 -10.82 10.09
C LEU A 116 3.77 -12.28 9.67
N ASP A 117 3.80 -13.23 10.60
CA ASP A 117 3.53 -14.65 10.30
C ASP A 117 2.14 -14.82 9.71
N ARG A 118 1.14 -14.15 10.29
CA ARG A 118 -0.23 -14.19 9.78
C ARG A 118 -0.36 -13.54 8.40
N LEU A 119 0.46 -12.55 8.07
CA LEU A 119 0.44 -11.92 6.74
C LEU A 119 0.93 -12.87 5.63
N SER A 120 1.65 -13.94 5.99
CA SER A 120 2.08 -14.98 5.07
C SER A 120 1.09 -16.14 4.92
N LEU A 121 0.03 -16.17 5.72
CA LEU A 121 -1.01 -17.21 5.65
C LEU A 121 -2.00 -16.92 4.53
N GLU A 122 -2.66 -17.98 4.06
CA GLU A 122 -3.74 -17.86 3.09
C GLU A 122 -4.85 -16.91 3.61
N PRO A 123 -5.26 -15.91 2.80
CA PRO A 123 -6.20 -14.89 3.24
C PRO A 123 -7.58 -15.49 3.51
N LYS A 124 -8.25 -14.95 4.53
CA LYS A 124 -9.62 -15.32 4.89
C LYS A 124 -10.50 -14.08 4.97
N PRO A 125 -11.80 -14.18 4.65
CA PRO A 125 -12.72 -13.07 4.81
C PRO A 125 -12.74 -12.58 6.26
N VAL A 126 -12.47 -11.30 6.45
CA VAL A 126 -12.44 -10.67 7.76
C VAL A 126 -13.86 -10.26 8.15
N LEU A 127 -14.37 -10.85 9.24
CA LEU A 127 -15.70 -10.58 9.78
C LEU A 127 -15.71 -9.48 10.87
N SER A 128 -14.57 -8.82 11.08
CA SER A 128 -14.37 -7.81 12.13
C SER A 128 -13.53 -6.63 11.62
N ALA A 129 -13.17 -5.67 12.48
CA ALA A 129 -12.30 -4.58 12.05
C ALA A 129 -10.89 -5.09 11.73
N ALA A 130 -10.32 -4.65 10.60
CA ALA A 130 -8.93 -4.93 10.27
C ALA A 130 -8.02 -4.16 11.23
N ARG A 131 -6.89 -4.76 11.65
CA ARG A 131 -5.95 -4.08 12.55
C ARG A 131 -5.07 -3.14 11.72
N VAL A 132 -5.00 -1.86 12.09
CA VAL A 132 -4.30 -0.85 11.28
C VAL A 132 -2.85 -1.22 11.00
N ASN A 133 -2.13 -1.77 11.98
CA ASN A 133 -0.71 -2.07 11.84
C ASN A 133 -0.46 -3.25 10.89
N ASP A 134 -1.34 -4.27 10.88
CA ASP A 134 -1.25 -5.35 9.90
C ASP A 134 -1.48 -4.82 8.47
N VAL A 135 -2.49 -3.95 8.31
CA VAL A 135 -2.83 -3.36 7.00
C VAL A 135 -1.68 -2.52 6.47
N LEU A 136 -1.08 -1.66 7.31
CA LEU A 136 0.08 -0.86 6.93
C LEU A 136 1.26 -1.74 6.50
N CYS A 137 1.62 -2.74 7.31
CA CYS A 137 2.69 -3.68 6.96
C CYS A 137 2.38 -4.43 5.65
N SER A 138 1.15 -4.92 5.47
CA SER A 138 0.75 -5.66 4.26
C SER A 138 0.84 -4.79 3.01
N ILE A 139 0.42 -3.52 3.09
CA ILE A 139 0.53 -2.56 1.97
C ILE A 139 1.99 -2.34 1.60
N VAL A 140 2.86 -2.10 2.59
CA VAL A 140 4.31 -1.92 2.34
C VAL A 140 4.90 -3.17 1.72
N MET A 141 4.68 -4.34 2.31
CA MET A 141 5.17 -5.62 1.81
C MET A 141 4.76 -5.86 0.35
N ARG A 142 3.46 -5.72 0.05
CA ARG A 142 2.94 -5.94 -1.31
C ARG A 142 3.45 -4.91 -2.31
N PHE A 143 3.69 -3.68 -1.88
CA PHE A 143 4.34 -2.68 -2.72
C PHE A 143 5.76 -3.10 -3.10
N TYR A 144 6.60 -3.47 -2.13
CA TYR A 144 7.98 -3.91 -2.43
C TYR A 144 8.00 -5.17 -3.30
N GLU A 145 7.19 -6.17 -2.97
CA GLU A 145 7.10 -7.42 -3.74
C GLU A 145 6.67 -7.16 -5.18
N THR A 146 5.64 -6.33 -5.38
CA THR A 146 5.17 -5.97 -6.73
C THR A 146 6.23 -5.19 -7.49
N TYR A 147 6.87 -4.22 -6.84
CA TYR A 147 7.89 -3.40 -7.48
C TYR A 147 9.12 -4.23 -7.89
N ILE A 148 9.62 -5.10 -7.00
CA ILE A 148 10.73 -6.02 -7.31
C ILE A 148 10.35 -6.97 -8.46
N HIS A 149 9.15 -7.55 -8.42
CA HIS A 149 8.68 -8.49 -9.43
C HIS A 149 8.55 -7.84 -10.81
N ASP A 150 8.06 -6.60 -10.86
CA ASP A 150 7.77 -5.90 -12.11
C ASP A 150 9.00 -5.15 -12.67
N LEU A 151 10.07 -4.96 -11.89
CA LEU A 151 11.34 -4.40 -12.37
C LEU A 151 12.01 -5.34 -13.37
N ALA A 152 12.54 -4.77 -14.47
CA ALA A 152 13.25 -5.56 -15.47
C ALA A 152 14.59 -6.09 -14.91
N PRO A 153 15.03 -7.31 -15.28
CA PRO A 153 16.26 -7.91 -14.76
C PRO A 153 17.52 -7.07 -14.96
N GLN A 154 17.58 -6.22 -15.98
CA GLN A 154 18.71 -5.31 -16.21
C GLN A 154 18.92 -4.23 -15.13
N HIS A 155 18.02 -4.11 -14.16
CA HIS A 155 18.09 -3.16 -13.04
C HIS A 155 18.68 -3.80 -11.77
N ASP A 156 19.64 -4.73 -11.89
CA ASP A 156 20.22 -5.50 -10.78
C ASP A 156 20.58 -4.67 -9.52
N LYS A 157 21.23 -3.51 -9.70
CA LYS A 157 21.59 -2.63 -8.57
C LYS A 157 20.36 -2.07 -7.84
N LEU A 158 19.33 -1.68 -8.58
CA LEU A 158 18.08 -1.17 -8.01
C LEU A 158 17.30 -2.30 -7.35
N ILE A 159 17.23 -3.47 -7.98
CA ILE A 159 16.59 -4.66 -7.40
C ILE A 159 17.26 -5.01 -6.07
N ALA A 160 18.61 -5.06 -6.03
CA ALA A 160 19.36 -5.34 -4.80
C ALA A 160 19.08 -4.31 -3.69
N PHE A 161 19.10 -3.01 -4.03
CA PHE A 161 18.77 -1.95 -3.07
C PHE A 161 17.36 -2.10 -2.51
N VAL A 162 16.37 -2.34 -3.38
CA VAL A 162 14.96 -2.47 -3.00
C VAL A 162 14.75 -3.72 -2.13
N GLN A 163 15.38 -4.84 -2.47
CA GLN A 163 15.36 -6.08 -1.68
C GLN A 163 16.00 -5.87 -0.30
N GLN A 164 17.12 -5.15 -0.23
CA GLN A 164 17.79 -4.84 1.02
C GLN A 164 16.93 -3.95 1.91
N GLU A 165 16.36 -2.86 1.38
CA GLU A 165 15.46 -1.98 2.14
C GLU A 165 14.20 -2.74 2.59
N TYR A 166 13.67 -3.63 1.75
CA TYR A 166 12.53 -4.47 2.12
C TYR A 166 12.87 -5.42 3.29
N ALA A 167 14.01 -6.11 3.23
CA ALA A 167 14.46 -6.98 4.31
C ALA A 167 14.68 -6.20 5.62
N GLN A 168 15.32 -5.03 5.54
CA GLN A 168 15.53 -4.14 6.69
C GLN A 168 14.21 -3.67 7.32
N PHE A 169 13.19 -3.39 6.50
CA PHE A 169 11.86 -3.07 7.01
C PHE A 169 11.25 -4.23 7.81
N ILE A 170 11.31 -5.46 7.28
CA ILE A 170 10.79 -6.65 7.97
C ILE A 170 11.52 -6.88 9.30
N GLU A 171 12.85 -6.82 9.31
CA GLU A 171 13.67 -6.95 10.52
C GLU A 171 13.35 -5.85 11.55
N ALA A 172 13.18 -4.60 11.10
CA ALA A 172 12.83 -3.48 11.98
C ALA A 172 11.45 -3.66 12.62
N VAL A 173 10.46 -4.18 11.87
CA VAL A 173 9.13 -4.49 12.42
C VAL A 173 9.21 -5.66 13.42
N GLN A 174 10.04 -6.66 13.18
CA GLN A 174 10.28 -7.74 14.15
C GLN A 174 10.91 -7.20 15.44
N ALA A 175 11.95 -6.39 15.35
CA ALA A 175 12.58 -5.75 16.50
C ALA A 175 11.58 -4.87 17.28
N LEU A 176 10.72 -4.13 16.56
CA LEU A 176 9.63 -3.34 17.15
C LEU A 176 8.63 -4.23 17.92
N ASN A 177 8.36 -5.44 17.41
CA ASN A 177 7.45 -6.42 17.99
C ASN A 177 7.99 -7.16 19.21
N ASP A 178 9.31 -7.32 19.29
CA ASP A 178 10.00 -8.01 20.38
C ASP A 178 10.03 -7.18 21.67
N TYR A 179 10.12 -5.86 21.53
CA TYR A 179 10.05 -4.97 22.68
C TYR A 179 8.60 -4.74 23.13
N HIS A 180 8.12 -5.60 24.03
CA HIS A 180 6.73 -5.63 24.50
C HIS A 180 6.17 -4.29 25.02
N PHE A 181 7.01 -3.39 25.55
CA PHE A 181 6.55 -2.08 26.02
C PHE A 181 6.04 -1.17 24.89
N ASN A 182 6.47 -1.39 23.64
CA ASN A 182 5.97 -0.63 22.48
C ASN A 182 4.45 -0.79 22.31
N TRP A 183 3.93 -1.99 22.61
CA TRP A 183 2.54 -2.37 22.36
C TRP A 183 1.68 -2.37 23.63
N HIS A 184 2.24 -1.88 24.74
CA HIS A 184 1.48 -1.58 25.94
C HIS A 184 0.44 -0.48 25.66
N PRO A 185 -0.69 -0.37 26.38
CA PRO A 185 -1.66 0.71 26.19
C PRO A 185 -1.12 2.16 26.31
N ARG A 186 0.08 2.32 26.88
CA ARG A 186 0.83 3.60 26.96
C ARG A 186 2.08 3.64 26.09
N GLY A 187 2.36 2.56 25.36
CA GLY A 187 3.44 2.49 24.40
C GLY A 187 3.09 3.25 23.12
N ASN A 188 4.12 3.46 22.30
CA ASN A 188 4.07 4.25 21.07
C ASN A 188 4.40 3.39 19.83
N GLY A 189 4.14 2.08 19.89
CA GLY A 189 4.50 1.14 18.82
C GLY A 189 3.87 1.49 17.47
N HIS A 190 2.66 2.06 17.47
CA HIS A 190 2.04 2.53 16.22
C HIS A 190 2.79 3.72 15.62
N GLU A 191 3.12 4.72 16.43
CA GLU A 191 3.86 5.89 15.99
C GLU A 191 5.27 5.51 15.51
N LEU A 192 5.92 4.57 16.20
CA LEU A 192 7.21 4.02 15.77
C LEU A 192 7.09 3.26 14.43
N LEU A 193 6.03 2.47 14.23
CA LEU A 193 5.78 1.82 12.94
C LEU A 193 5.59 2.85 11.82
N LEU A 194 4.83 3.92 12.07
CA LEU A 194 4.67 4.99 11.08
C LEU A 194 6.00 5.68 10.77
N GLN A 195 6.86 5.88 11.77
CA GLN A 195 8.22 6.42 11.56
C GLN A 195 9.09 5.47 10.73
N LEU A 196 9.03 4.16 10.97
CA LEU A 196 9.75 3.18 10.15
C LEU A 196 9.31 3.27 8.69
N ILE A 197 8.00 3.34 8.43
CA ILE A 197 7.45 3.46 7.07
C ILE A 197 7.88 4.80 6.42
N ASP A 198 7.81 5.91 7.16
CA ASP A 198 8.22 7.23 6.68
C ASP A 198 9.73 7.30 6.37
N GLN A 199 10.56 6.45 6.98
CA GLN A 199 11.99 6.43 6.72
C GLN A 199 12.37 5.73 5.42
N LEU A 200 11.51 4.88 4.87
CA LEU A 200 11.74 4.12 3.64
C LEU A 200 11.95 5.04 2.43
N GLN A 201 13.12 4.95 1.81
CA GLN A 201 13.56 5.83 0.73
C GLN A 201 12.78 5.58 -0.55
N ILE A 202 12.47 4.32 -0.88
CA ILE A 202 11.71 3.97 -2.08
C ILE A 202 10.30 4.59 -2.03
N LEU A 203 9.65 4.56 -0.87
CA LEU A 203 8.30 5.13 -0.68
C LEU A 203 8.29 6.67 -0.76
N LYS A 204 9.45 7.32 -0.66
CA LYS A 204 9.63 8.77 -0.85
C LYS A 204 10.28 9.09 -2.20
N SER A 205 10.34 8.12 -3.10
CA SER A 205 11.03 8.23 -4.37
C SER A 205 10.08 8.53 -5.52
N TYR A 206 10.67 8.79 -6.68
CA TYR A 206 10.02 8.95 -7.97
C TYR A 206 11.01 8.54 -9.08
N PRO A 207 10.54 8.19 -10.28
CA PRO A 207 11.40 7.89 -11.43
C PRO A 207 12.48 8.95 -11.67
N GLY A 208 13.73 8.52 -11.79
CA GLY A 208 14.92 9.37 -11.98
C GLY A 208 15.54 9.91 -10.69
N LYS A 209 14.94 9.67 -9.51
CA LYS A 209 15.55 10.06 -8.23
C LYS A 209 16.82 9.26 -7.99
N VAL A 210 17.89 9.94 -7.59
CA VAL A 210 19.16 9.32 -7.19
C VAL A 210 19.11 9.01 -5.70
N LEU A 211 19.34 7.76 -5.34
CA LEU A 211 19.50 7.29 -3.97
C LEU A 211 20.97 6.94 -3.71
N VAL A 212 21.50 7.40 -2.60
CA VAL A 212 22.86 7.05 -2.16
C VAL A 212 22.79 5.77 -1.35
N ASP A 213 23.49 4.74 -1.79
CA ASP A 213 23.66 3.52 -0.99
C ASP A 213 24.81 3.74 0.00
N PHE A 214 24.47 4.06 1.25
CA PHE A 214 25.48 4.28 2.29
C PHE A 214 26.11 2.97 2.80
N THR A 215 25.61 1.80 2.36
CA THR A 215 26.16 0.49 2.75
C THR A 215 27.27 0.01 1.82
N ASN A 216 27.43 0.62 0.64
CA ASN A 216 28.53 0.41 -0.28
C ASN A 216 29.17 1.76 -0.64
N THR A 217 30.38 2.00 -0.14
CA THR A 217 31.06 3.30 -0.17
C THR A 217 31.27 3.82 -1.61
N HIS A 218 30.33 4.65 -2.09
CA HIS A 218 30.29 5.47 -3.32
C HIS A 218 29.42 4.99 -4.49
N ASP A 219 28.54 4.00 -4.30
CA ASP A 219 27.56 3.64 -5.32
C ASP A 219 26.22 4.37 -5.11
N TYR A 220 25.64 4.85 -6.21
CA TYR A 220 24.30 5.41 -6.24
C TYR A 220 23.38 4.52 -7.09
N VAL A 221 22.09 4.55 -6.78
CA VAL A 221 21.05 3.87 -7.53
C VAL A 221 20.11 4.93 -8.09
N ILE A 222 19.81 4.83 -9.38
CA ILE A 222 18.75 5.62 -10.00
C ILE A 222 17.46 4.80 -9.89
N VAL A 223 16.43 5.42 -9.35
CA VAL A 223 15.12 4.80 -9.21
C VAL A 223 14.40 4.84 -10.56
N GLU A 224 13.92 3.69 -11.01
CA GLU A 224 13.26 3.52 -12.32
C GLU A 224 11.84 2.98 -12.12
N PRO A 225 10.87 3.32 -12.98
CA PRO A 225 9.55 2.73 -12.90
C PRO A 225 9.58 1.23 -13.28
N ALA A 226 8.81 0.41 -12.57
CA ALA A 226 8.59 -1.01 -12.87
C ALA A 226 7.53 -1.22 -13.95
N TYR A 227 7.65 -0.48 -15.05
CA TYR A 227 6.89 -0.72 -16.26
C TYR A 227 7.76 -0.34 -17.45
N LEU A 228 7.66 -1.13 -18.52
CA LEU A 228 8.40 -0.89 -19.75
C LEU A 228 8.04 0.52 -20.27
N VAL A 229 8.93 1.49 -20.06
CA VAL A 229 8.99 2.66 -20.92
C VAL A 229 9.36 2.10 -22.28
N HIS A 230 8.37 1.86 -23.14
CA HIS A 230 8.60 1.61 -24.54
C HIS A 230 9.40 2.80 -25.05
N SER A 231 10.72 2.64 -25.10
CA SER A 231 11.58 3.57 -25.80
C SER A 231 11.10 3.53 -27.24
N PRO A 232 10.58 4.63 -27.81
CA PRO A 232 10.32 4.65 -29.24
C PRO A 232 11.68 4.39 -29.88
N THR A 233 11.83 3.23 -30.52
CA THR A 233 13.00 2.92 -31.32
C THR A 233 13.15 4.09 -32.28
N LYS A 234 14.21 4.89 -32.11
CA LYS A 234 14.63 5.84 -33.12
C LYS A 234 14.76 5.02 -34.39
N LYS A 235 13.77 5.09 -35.27
CA LYS A 235 13.94 4.64 -36.65
C LYS A 235 15.17 5.40 -37.13
N ALA A 236 16.24 4.65 -37.38
CA ALA A 236 17.33 5.15 -38.20
C ALA A 236 16.67 5.61 -39.50
N VAL A 237 16.55 6.92 -39.66
CA VAL A 237 16.27 7.52 -40.97
C VAL A 237 17.53 7.23 -41.76
N GLY A 238 17.50 6.11 -42.48
CA GLY A 238 18.53 5.76 -43.44
C GLY A 238 18.64 6.89 -44.45
N ALA A 239 19.88 7.34 -44.66
CA ALA A 239 20.23 8.14 -45.80
C ALA A 239 19.92 7.35 -47.08
N LEU A 240 19.08 7.93 -47.93
CA LEU A 240 19.08 7.76 -49.39
C LEU A 240 18.73 9.12 -49.99
#